data_AF-A0A327NFS7-F1
#
_entry.id   AF-A0A327NFS7-F1
#
_cell.length_a   1.000
_cell.length_b   1.000
_cell.length_c   1.000
_cell.angle_alpha   90.00
_cell.angle_beta   90.00
_cell.angle_gamma   90.00
#
_symmetry.space_group_name_H-M   'P 1'
#
loop_
_entity.id
_entity.type
_entity.pdbx_description
1 polymer ?
#
loop_
_entity_poly.entity_id
_entity_poly.type
_entity_poly.pdbx_seq_one_letter_code
_entity_poly.pdbx_strand_id
1 'polypeptide(L)'
;MTLDLPQANFAASGTAAVGNFLVNVFELTGLPTSSGDVTITLTAPIGYTLSFASSLTSINVSGGEHNPVVVDNPLWTVSHSLASRQLTLTMTSGAFISGGGESILGFSISRTTANSGSVASITVNVADDLTLSYDSNLKNNVYARIISGL
;
A
#
# COMPACT_ATOMS: atom_id res chain seq x y z
N MET A 1 9.48 32.01 1.91
CA MET A 1 8.85 30.84 1.28
C MET A 1 9.68 29.65 1.66
N THR A 2 9.13 28.77 2.49
CA THR A 2 9.81 27.56 2.96
C THR A 2 9.29 26.41 2.11
N LEU A 3 10.19 25.69 1.45
CA LEU A 3 9.87 24.47 0.71
C LEU A 3 10.12 23.30 1.67
N ASP A 4 9.04 22.81 2.31
CA ASP A 4 9.11 21.60 3.13
C ASP A 4 8.94 20.38 2.23
N LEU A 5 10.06 19.73 1.93
CA LEU A 5 10.06 18.43 1.27
C LEU A 5 9.73 17.34 2.30
N PRO A 6 8.89 16.35 1.98
CA PRO A 6 8.70 15.19 2.86
C PRO A 6 10.07 14.58 3.16
N GLN A 7 10.35 14.32 4.44
CA GLN A 7 11.69 13.97 4.91
C GLN A 7 12.15 12.65 4.24
N ALA A 8 13.03 12.77 3.24
CA ALA A 8 13.80 11.69 2.62
C ALA A 8 14.54 10.78 3.63
N ASN A 9 14.79 11.29 4.83
CA ASN A 9 15.51 10.59 5.88
C ASN A 9 14.54 10.01 6.91
N PHE A 10 14.19 8.74 6.77
CA PHE A 10 13.80 7.94 7.93
C PHE A 10 14.96 8.00 8.93
N ALA A 11 14.69 8.47 10.15
CA ALA A 11 15.67 8.44 11.22
C ALA A 11 16.11 6.98 11.49
N ALA A 12 17.28 6.79 12.09
CA ALA A 12 17.74 5.45 12.44
C ALA A 12 16.89 4.79 13.54
N SER A 13 16.15 5.58 14.32
CA SER A 13 15.29 5.11 15.40
C SER A 13 14.21 6.15 15.77
N GLY A 14 13.26 5.73 16.62
CA GLY A 14 12.17 6.58 17.10
C GLY A 14 11.03 6.73 16.09
N THR A 15 10.11 7.65 16.39
CA THR A 15 8.92 7.87 15.55
C THR A 15 9.27 8.41 14.16
N ALA A 16 10.38 9.14 14.04
CA ALA A 16 10.90 9.62 12.76
C ALA A 16 11.55 8.52 11.89
N ALA A 17 11.72 7.30 12.42
CA ALA A 17 12.10 6.13 11.63
C ALA A 17 10.91 5.48 10.92
N VAL A 18 9.70 6.02 11.11
CA VAL A 18 8.45 5.49 10.57
C VAL A 18 7.83 6.52 9.63
N GLY A 19 7.38 6.06 8.48
CA GLY A 19 6.69 6.85 7.48
C GLY A 19 5.41 6.15 7.08
N ASN A 20 4.35 6.93 6.92
CA ASN A 20 3.04 6.44 6.51
C ASN A 20 2.82 6.71 5.02
N PHE A 21 2.21 5.76 4.34
CA PHE A 21 2.02 5.77 2.90
C PHE A 21 0.62 5.28 2.55
N LEU A 22 0.18 5.65 1.35
CA LEU A 22 -1.06 5.20 0.75
C LEU A 22 -0.81 4.41 -0.51
N VAL A 23 -1.68 3.43 -0.76
CA VAL A 23 -1.87 2.80 -2.07
C VAL A 23 -3.34 2.96 -2.42
N ASN A 24 -3.60 3.55 -3.57
CA ASN A 24 -4.96 3.69 -4.10
C ASN A 24 -5.16 2.64 -5.17
N VAL A 25 -6.22 1.85 -5.02
CA VAL A 25 -6.59 0.74 -5.89
C VAL A 25 -7.88 1.13 -6.59
N PHE A 26 -7.84 1.24 -7.91
CA PHE A 26 -9.00 1.69 -8.69
C PHE A 26 -9.54 0.55 -9.53
N GLU A 27 -10.86 0.42 -9.56
CA GLU A 27 -11.56 -0.31 -10.60
C GLU A 27 -12.01 0.70 -11.66
N LEU A 28 -11.41 0.65 -12.85
CA LEU A 28 -11.58 1.69 -13.87
C LEU A 28 -12.81 1.46 -14.76
N THR A 29 -13.31 0.22 -14.84
CA THR A 29 -14.43 -0.13 -15.71
C THR A 29 -15.71 -0.34 -14.89
N GLY A 30 -16.88 -0.19 -15.52
CA GLY A 30 -18.16 -0.02 -14.80
C GLY A 30 -18.69 -1.25 -14.05
N LEU A 31 -17.93 -2.35 -13.93
CA LEU A 31 -18.33 -3.54 -13.17
C LEU A 31 -17.53 -3.61 -11.86
N PRO A 32 -18.17 -3.92 -10.72
CA PRO A 32 -17.45 -4.16 -9.48
C PRO A 32 -16.46 -5.32 -9.59
N THR A 33 -15.40 -5.27 -8.81
CA THR A 33 -14.52 -6.44 -8.60
C THR A 33 -15.31 -7.57 -7.93
N SER A 34 -14.85 -8.80 -8.10
CA SER A 34 -15.40 -9.90 -7.30
C SER A 34 -15.07 -9.75 -5.82
N SER A 35 -15.99 -10.30 -5.03
CA SER A 35 -15.99 -10.16 -3.59
C SER A 35 -14.85 -10.93 -2.94
N GLY A 36 -13.97 -10.23 -2.20
CA GLY A 36 -12.89 -10.84 -1.43
C GLY A 36 -11.68 -11.34 -2.24
N ASP A 37 -11.65 -11.11 -3.55
CA ASP A 37 -10.64 -11.74 -4.42
C ASP A 37 -9.44 -10.82 -4.73
N VAL A 38 -9.58 -9.51 -4.51
CA VAL A 38 -8.49 -8.55 -4.82
C VAL A 38 -7.31 -8.79 -3.89
N THR A 39 -6.14 -9.05 -4.49
CA THR A 39 -4.89 -9.33 -3.77
C THR A 39 -3.76 -8.41 -4.22
N ILE A 40 -3.08 -7.80 -3.26
CA ILE A 40 -2.00 -6.83 -3.46
C ILE A 40 -0.80 -7.23 -2.61
N THR A 41 0.39 -7.21 -3.20
CA THR A 41 1.63 -7.44 -2.49
C THR A 41 2.46 -6.17 -2.40
N LEU A 42 2.70 -5.72 -1.17
CA LEU A 42 3.60 -4.62 -0.83
C LEU A 42 4.99 -5.19 -0.52
N THR A 43 6.03 -4.67 -1.16
CA THR A 43 7.42 -5.07 -0.85
C THR A 43 8.26 -3.84 -0.54
N ALA A 44 8.79 -3.80 0.69
CA ALA A 44 9.78 -2.81 1.12
C ALA A 44 11.21 -3.21 0.71
N PRO A 45 12.12 -2.24 0.54
CA PRO A 45 13.54 -2.51 0.37
C PRO A 45 14.16 -3.24 1.56
N ILE A 46 15.36 -3.79 1.34
CA ILE A 46 16.20 -4.32 2.41
C ILE A 46 16.52 -3.19 3.41
N GLY A 47 16.49 -3.52 4.71
CA GLY A 47 16.72 -2.54 5.77
C GLY A 47 15.48 -1.74 6.15
N TYR A 48 14.29 -2.18 5.73
CA TYR A 48 13.00 -1.66 6.13
C TYR A 48 12.01 -2.79 6.43
N THR A 49 10.98 -2.48 7.23
CA THR A 49 9.82 -3.34 7.48
C THR A 49 8.53 -2.58 7.19
N LEU A 50 7.47 -3.33 6.86
CA LEU A 50 6.11 -2.87 6.63
C LEU A 50 5.23 -3.24 7.82
N SER A 51 4.25 -2.39 8.11
CA SER A 51 3.16 -2.69 9.03
C SER A 51 1.83 -2.23 8.45
N PHE A 52 0.82 -3.09 8.56
CA PHE A 52 -0.55 -2.83 8.16
C PHE A 52 -1.48 -3.21 9.32
N ALA A 53 -2.47 -2.36 9.60
CA ALA A 53 -3.47 -2.61 10.62
C ALA A 53 -4.86 -2.58 9.99
N SER A 54 -5.57 -3.71 10.01
CA SER A 54 -6.94 -3.81 9.45
C SER A 54 -7.95 -3.00 10.25
N SER A 55 -7.69 -2.64 11.50
CA SER A 55 -8.58 -1.78 12.29
C SER A 55 -8.43 -0.27 12.00
N LEU A 56 -7.45 0.13 11.18
CA LEU A 56 -7.14 1.53 10.93
C LEU A 56 -8.17 2.16 9.98
N THR A 57 -8.82 3.24 10.36
CA THR A 57 -9.82 3.94 9.51
C THR A 57 -9.31 5.25 8.94
N SER A 58 -8.18 5.75 9.44
CA SER A 58 -7.52 6.94 8.90
C SER A 58 -6.03 6.95 9.22
N ILE A 59 -5.23 7.65 8.40
CA ILE A 59 -3.77 7.73 8.57
C ILE A 59 -3.25 9.13 8.20
N ASN A 60 -2.27 9.63 8.95
CA ASN A 60 -1.57 10.87 8.59
C ASN A 60 -0.39 10.56 7.66
N VAL A 61 -0.34 11.20 6.50
CA VAL A 61 0.72 11.04 5.50
C VAL A 61 1.53 12.33 5.40
N SER A 62 2.86 12.22 5.50
CA SER A 62 3.73 13.40 5.41
C SER A 62 3.55 14.12 4.07
N GLY A 63 3.39 15.44 4.09
CA GLY A 63 3.13 16.25 2.90
C GLY A 63 1.74 16.10 2.27
N GLY A 64 0.83 15.34 2.91
CA GLY A 64 -0.56 15.20 2.45
C GLY A 64 -1.37 16.47 2.68
N GLU A 65 -2.14 16.89 1.66
CA GLU A 65 -3.00 18.09 1.73
C GLU A 65 -4.24 17.91 2.61
N HIS A 66 -4.64 16.66 2.88
CA HIS A 66 -5.82 16.31 3.67
C HIS A 66 -5.45 15.26 4.72
N ASN A 67 -5.03 15.72 5.91
CA ASN A 67 -4.66 14.84 7.02
C ASN A 67 -5.66 14.96 8.19
N PRO A 68 -6.11 13.83 8.78
CA PRO A 68 -5.82 12.45 8.38
C PRO A 68 -6.60 12.02 7.12
N VAL A 69 -5.99 11.19 6.28
CA VAL A 69 -6.65 10.59 5.11
C VAL A 69 -7.49 9.40 5.58
N VAL A 70 -8.75 9.30 5.13
CA VAL A 70 -9.60 8.12 5.38
C VAL A 70 -9.07 6.94 4.57
N VAL A 71 -8.99 5.77 5.19
CA VAL A 71 -8.50 4.54 4.56
C VAL A 71 -9.47 3.38 4.77
N ASP A 72 -9.43 2.45 3.84
CA ASP A 72 -10.31 1.28 3.77
C ASP A 72 -9.68 0.02 4.37
N ASN A 73 -8.65 0.14 5.21
CA ASN A 73 -7.98 -1.03 5.78
C ASN A 73 -8.91 -2.09 6.41
N PRO A 74 -10.08 -1.77 7.00
CA PRO A 74 -11.01 -2.78 7.50
C PRO A 74 -11.58 -3.73 6.44
N LEU A 75 -11.51 -3.33 5.17
CA LEU A 75 -11.89 -4.17 4.03
C LEU A 75 -10.77 -5.13 3.59
N TRP A 76 -9.64 -5.14 4.30
CA TRP A 76 -8.44 -5.88 3.89
C TRP A 76 -7.78 -6.59 5.07
N THR A 77 -7.12 -7.71 4.77
CA THR A 77 -6.38 -8.51 5.75
C THR A 77 -5.01 -8.88 5.21
N VAL A 78 -4.04 -9.02 6.11
CA VAL A 78 -2.72 -9.57 5.75
C VAL A 78 -2.88 -11.09 5.61
N SER A 79 -2.89 -11.59 4.39
CA SER A 79 -2.99 -13.03 4.09
C SER A 79 -1.62 -13.71 4.09
N HIS A 80 -0.54 -12.97 3.82
CA HIS A 80 0.83 -13.48 3.90
C HIS A 80 1.82 -12.40 4.35
N SER A 81 2.89 -12.82 5.05
CA SER A 81 4.00 -11.94 5.44
C SER A 81 5.32 -12.68 5.34
N LEU A 82 6.30 -12.06 4.67
CA LEU A 82 7.67 -12.54 4.62
C LEU A 82 8.60 -11.53 5.28
N ALA A 83 9.15 -11.93 6.44
CA ALA A 83 10.09 -11.16 7.26
C ALA A 83 9.61 -9.73 7.58
N SER A 84 8.29 -9.50 7.57
CA SER A 84 7.68 -8.16 7.65
C SER A 84 8.23 -7.17 6.62
N ARG A 85 8.90 -7.64 5.56
CA ARG A 85 9.40 -6.82 4.45
C ARG A 85 8.46 -6.88 3.26
N GLN A 86 7.77 -8.00 3.11
CA GLN A 86 6.72 -8.17 2.12
C GLN A 86 5.42 -8.56 2.82
N LEU A 87 4.35 -7.82 2.51
CA LEU A 87 3.00 -8.12 2.99
C LEU A 87 2.11 -8.38 1.77
N THR A 88 1.36 -9.47 1.81
CA THR A 88 0.25 -9.69 0.88
C THR A 88 -1.04 -9.37 1.60
N LEU A 89 -1.80 -8.46 1.01
CA LEU A 89 -3.10 -8.00 1.47
C LEU A 89 -4.16 -8.60 0.56
N THR A 90 -5.18 -9.21 1.16
CA THR A 90 -6.33 -9.74 0.45
C THR A 90 -7.59 -9.09 1.00
N MET A 91 -8.48 -8.70 0.10
CA MET A 91 -9.77 -8.12 0.45
C MET A 91 -10.59 -9.10 1.28
N THR A 92 -11.34 -8.61 2.26
CA THR A 92 -12.18 -9.46 3.12
C THR A 92 -13.39 -9.98 2.34
N SER A 93 -13.86 -11.17 2.71
CA SER A 93 -15.06 -11.75 2.10
C SER A 93 -16.27 -10.81 2.28
N GLY A 94 -17.00 -10.55 1.21
CA GLY A 94 -18.13 -9.61 1.19
C GLY A 94 -17.75 -8.19 0.77
N ALA A 95 -16.47 -7.82 0.81
CA ALA A 95 -15.99 -6.54 0.32
C ALA A 95 -15.64 -6.62 -1.17
N PHE A 96 -15.87 -5.52 -1.89
CA PHE A 96 -15.58 -5.35 -3.31
C PHE A 96 -15.30 -3.87 -3.59
N ILE A 97 -14.62 -3.57 -4.70
CA ILE A 97 -14.50 -2.21 -5.23
C ILE A 97 -15.59 -2.06 -6.28
N SER A 98 -16.44 -1.04 -6.16
CA SER A 98 -17.49 -0.77 -7.16
C SER A 98 -16.88 -0.39 -8.50
N GLY A 99 -17.59 -0.62 -9.60
CA GLY A 99 -17.16 -0.15 -10.92
C GLY A 99 -16.96 1.37 -10.96
N GLY A 100 -15.79 1.83 -11.40
CA GLY A 100 -15.38 3.25 -11.32
C GLY A 100 -15.01 3.72 -9.91
N GLY A 101 -14.89 2.80 -8.94
CA GLY A 101 -14.59 3.07 -7.54
C GLY A 101 -13.11 2.96 -7.19
N GLU A 102 -12.82 3.26 -5.92
CA GLU A 102 -11.49 3.27 -5.34
C GLU A 102 -11.51 2.57 -3.98
N SER A 103 -10.41 1.90 -3.64
CA SER A 103 -10.07 1.54 -2.26
C SER A 103 -8.69 2.09 -1.88
N ILE A 104 -8.62 2.80 -0.76
CA ILE A 104 -7.42 3.48 -0.27
C ILE A 104 -6.82 2.68 0.89
N LEU A 105 -5.60 2.18 0.72
CA LEU A 105 -4.88 1.39 1.71
C LEU A 105 -3.83 2.24 2.43
N GLY A 106 -3.89 2.28 3.75
CA GLY A 106 -2.87 2.92 4.60
C GLY A 106 -1.92 1.93 5.23
N PHE A 107 -0.61 2.16 5.11
CA PHE A 107 0.41 1.35 5.77
C PHE A 107 1.58 2.21 6.24
N SER A 108 2.41 1.63 7.12
CA SER A 108 3.64 2.27 7.56
C SER A 108 4.84 1.44 7.11
N ILE A 109 5.93 2.14 6.82
CA ILE A 109 7.26 1.55 6.62
C ILE A 109 8.18 2.08 7.73
N SER A 110 8.97 1.18 8.30
CA SER A 110 9.93 1.51 9.36
C SER A 110 11.34 1.16 8.91
N ARG A 111 12.28 2.09 9.06
CA ARG A 111 13.70 1.84 8.84
C ARG A 111 14.25 0.93 9.93
N THR A 112 15.03 -0.08 9.53
CA THR A 112 15.72 -0.99 10.45
C THR A 112 17.24 -0.86 10.31
N THR A 113 17.82 -1.30 9.19
CA THR A 113 19.27 -1.34 8.97
C THR A 113 19.76 -0.57 7.76
N ALA A 114 18.87 0.03 6.97
CA ALA A 114 19.28 0.87 5.85
C ALA A 114 20.14 2.05 6.34
N ASN A 115 21.06 2.56 5.51
CA ASN A 115 21.85 3.75 5.84
C ASN A 115 21.01 5.02 5.65
N SER A 116 21.39 6.11 6.33
CA SER A 116 20.70 7.40 6.14
C SER A 116 20.96 7.91 4.72
N GLY A 117 19.96 8.48 4.06
CA GLY A 117 20.07 8.91 2.66
C GLY A 117 20.15 7.76 1.65
N SER A 118 19.77 6.54 2.04
CA SER A 118 19.61 5.44 1.07
C SER A 118 18.34 5.66 0.26
N VAL A 119 18.47 5.66 -1.07
CA VAL A 119 17.32 5.68 -1.98
C VAL A 119 16.57 4.36 -1.86
N ALA A 120 15.28 4.43 -1.60
CA ALA A 120 14.42 3.28 -1.32
C ALA A 120 13.27 3.21 -2.34
N SER A 121 13.14 2.06 -3.01
CA SER A 121 12.02 1.77 -3.93
C SER A 121 11.04 0.80 -3.27
N ILE A 122 9.81 1.24 -3.02
CA ILE A 122 8.70 0.35 -2.66
C ILE A 122 8.09 -0.18 -3.96
N THR A 123 7.96 -1.49 -4.05
CA THR A 123 7.26 -2.12 -5.18
C THR A 123 5.89 -2.60 -4.70
N VAL A 124 4.85 -2.15 -5.39
CA VAL A 124 3.47 -2.63 -5.20
C VAL A 124 3.11 -3.45 -6.42
N ASN A 125 2.71 -4.70 -6.22
CA ASN A 125 2.26 -5.60 -7.28
C ASN A 125 0.81 -6.01 -7.02
N VAL A 126 -0.02 -5.98 -8.06
CA VAL A 126 -1.32 -6.69 -8.07
C VAL A 126 -1.08 -8.10 -8.58
N ALA A 127 -1.65 -9.11 -7.92
CA ALA A 127 -1.47 -10.51 -8.31
C ALA A 127 -2.22 -10.80 -9.62
N ASP A 128 -1.66 -11.68 -10.46
CA ASP A 128 -2.33 -12.12 -11.69
C ASP A 128 -3.53 -13.02 -11.39
N ASP A 129 -4.69 -12.70 -11.95
CA ASP A 129 -5.92 -13.49 -11.83
C ASP A 129 -6.16 -14.31 -13.08
N LEU A 130 -5.41 -15.41 -13.15
CA LEU A 130 -5.49 -16.40 -14.23
C LEU A 130 -6.85 -17.12 -14.30
N THR A 131 -7.65 -17.00 -13.25
CA THR A 131 -8.98 -17.62 -13.14
C THR A 131 -10.12 -16.70 -13.56
N LEU A 132 -9.85 -15.44 -13.90
CA LEU A 132 -10.86 -14.41 -14.18
C LEU A 132 -11.86 -14.24 -13.03
N SER A 133 -11.39 -14.52 -11.82
CA SER A 133 -12.19 -14.44 -10.61
C SER A 133 -12.53 -13.00 -10.26
N TYR A 134 -11.64 -12.01 -10.46
CA TYR A 134 -11.89 -10.59 -10.16
C TYR A 134 -11.86 -9.63 -11.38
N ASP A 135 -11.06 -9.86 -12.43
CA ASP A 135 -11.12 -9.08 -13.70
C ASP A 135 -11.00 -10.02 -14.91
N SER A 136 -12.00 -9.94 -15.80
CA SER A 136 -12.09 -10.73 -17.04
C SER A 136 -11.06 -10.34 -18.11
N ASN A 137 -10.36 -9.20 -17.96
CA ASN A 137 -9.32 -8.75 -18.86
C ASN A 137 -7.92 -8.92 -18.25
N LEU A 138 -7.29 -10.06 -18.55
CA LEU A 138 -5.94 -10.43 -18.08
C LEU A 138 -4.85 -9.36 -18.31
N LYS A 139 -5.02 -8.43 -19.26
CA LYS A 139 -4.05 -7.35 -19.52
C LYS A 139 -4.04 -6.27 -18.43
N ASN A 140 -5.08 -6.19 -17.61
CA ASN A 140 -5.18 -5.26 -16.49
C ASN A 140 -4.60 -5.84 -15.18
N ASN A 141 -4.32 -7.16 -15.14
CA ASN A 141 -3.93 -7.89 -13.93
C ASN A 141 -2.42 -7.83 -13.61
N VAL A 142 -1.66 -7.04 -14.35
CA VAL A 142 -0.22 -6.83 -14.10
C VAL A 142 0.05 -5.35 -13.97
N TYR A 143 -0.02 -4.85 -12.74
CA TYR A 143 0.34 -3.48 -12.40
C TYR A 143 1.45 -3.48 -11.34
N ALA A 144 2.62 -2.97 -11.73
CA ALA A 144 3.74 -2.72 -10.83
C ALA A 144 4.02 -1.21 -10.79
N ARG A 145 3.87 -0.58 -9.63
CA ARG A 145 4.28 0.81 -9.42
C ARG A 145 5.44 0.88 -8.44
N ILE A 146 6.53 1.50 -8.88
CA ILE A 146 7.68 1.81 -8.03
C ILE A 146 7.44 3.17 -7.39
N ILE A 147 7.26 3.20 -6.08
CA ILE A 147 7.27 4.44 -5.31
C ILE A 147 8.70 4.62 -4.81
N SER A 148 9.41 5.59 -5.41
CA SER A 148 10.78 5.93 -5.01
C SER A 148 10.73 7.06 -4.00
N GLY A 149 11.30 6.86 -2.82
CA GLY A 149 11.69 7.96 -1.93
C GLY A 149 13.13 8.35 -2.25
N LEU A 150 13.36 9.64 -2.53
CA LEU A 150 14.71 10.24 -2.61
C LEU A 150 15.43 10.11 -1.27
#